data_AF-A0A7S2P996-F1
#
_entry.id   AF-A0A7S2P996-F1
#
_cell.length_a   1.000
_cell.length_b   1.000
_cell.length_c   1.000
_cell.angle_alpha   90.00
_cell.angle_beta   90.00
_cell.angle_gamma   90.00
#
_symmetry.space_group_name_H-M   'P 1'
#
loop_
_entity.id
_entity.type
_entity.pdbx_description
1 polymer ?
#
loop_
_entity_poly.entity_id
_entity_poly.type
_entity_poly.pdbx_seq_one_letter_code
_entity_poly.pdbx_strand_id
1 'polypeptide(L)'
;ENMESKTASKQKQENSEEINEHKRKRVKFDEEPMKNDLLAKFEDAKDEFETAEQQLKIAHALQRKIFGSRIISRTDVGDLGRDVKDLRRAFPCGGTMSSVVDDREDVWANAKNNLSGRPGEPPHNLLLVRPYHWKPFLGFADVNNASGVDLSLTSNESEDTAEDEKCLQLKWTANILRRLFDEYYRYYDKGETRSVPDILCEMRKKVFGEKPIVLLFSGLVPLHKQQKNYDPSKPRPAYIRYAQELGGKVVTDIDKKITHVVAAREGTDKVHWASRQQNCHVVRASWLMECFWSFTRVDENEHMLKLSLSSKVAETTKIDLPLPVSRQEKDDSDSSDDDDFAAELEAEMLT
;
A
#
# COMPACT_ATOMS: atom_id res chain seq x y z
N GLU A 1 90.44 -22.49 -45.14
CA GLU A 1 90.83 -23.92 -45.02
C GLU A 1 89.76 -24.60 -44.19
N ASN A 2 88.93 -25.43 -44.84
CA ASN A 2 88.90 -26.90 -44.68
C ASN A 2 88.58 -27.31 -43.23
N MET A 3 87.70 -28.25 -42.92
CA MET A 3 86.89 -29.25 -43.62
C MET A 3 86.05 -29.84 -42.46
N GLU A 4 84.74 -30.11 -42.61
CA GLU A 4 84.25 -31.46 -42.95
C GLU A 4 85.00 -32.58 -42.18
N SER A 5 84.37 -33.46 -41.38
CA SER A 5 83.26 -34.33 -41.77
C SER A 5 83.12 -35.47 -40.75
N LYS A 6 81.90 -36.05 -40.66
CA LYS A 6 81.55 -37.50 -40.67
C LYS A 6 82.36 -38.44 -39.73
N THR A 7 81.81 -39.40 -38.98
CA THR A 7 80.78 -40.40 -39.32
C THR A 7 80.69 -41.42 -38.16
N ALA A 8 79.52 -42.08 -38.03
CA ALA A 8 79.34 -43.52 -37.73
C ALA A 8 79.71 -44.07 -36.33
N SER A 9 79.08 -45.10 -35.76
CA SER A 9 77.94 -45.96 -36.13
C SER A 9 77.56 -46.85 -34.93
N LYS A 10 76.26 -47.16 -34.81
CA LYS A 10 75.63 -48.44 -34.37
C LYS A 10 76.19 -49.21 -33.15
N GLN A 11 75.35 -49.45 -32.13
CA GLN A 11 74.62 -50.72 -31.96
C GLN A 11 73.64 -50.71 -30.76
N LYS A 12 72.36 -50.74 -31.11
CA LYS A 12 71.23 -51.53 -30.58
C LYS A 12 71.49 -52.39 -29.32
N GLN A 13 70.72 -52.15 -28.25
CA GLN A 13 69.95 -53.23 -27.63
C GLN A 13 68.72 -52.70 -26.89
N GLU A 14 67.61 -53.37 -27.17
CA GLU A 14 66.25 -53.13 -26.72
C GLU A 14 66.10 -53.37 -25.20
N ASN A 15 65.32 -52.53 -24.53
CA ASN A 15 64.40 -53.03 -23.52
C ASN A 15 63.15 -52.15 -23.50
N SER A 16 62.03 -52.84 -23.60
CA SER A 16 60.65 -52.39 -23.72
C SER A 16 60.14 -51.71 -22.46
N GLU A 17 59.73 -50.45 -22.56
CA GLU A 17 58.73 -49.86 -21.67
C GLU A 17 57.76 -49.03 -22.52
N GLU A 18 56.48 -49.41 -22.46
CA GLU A 18 55.35 -48.78 -23.14
C GLU A 18 55.25 -47.29 -22.76
N ILE A 19 55.68 -46.40 -23.65
CA ILE A 19 55.35 -44.98 -23.54
C ILE A 19 53.94 -44.82 -24.09
N ASN A 20 53.00 -44.76 -23.13
CA ASN A 20 51.59 -44.49 -23.32
C ASN A 20 51.40 -43.13 -24.02
N GLU A 21 51.29 -43.15 -25.35
CA GLU A 21 51.05 -41.99 -26.20
C GLU A 21 49.67 -41.40 -25.85
N HIS A 22 49.63 -40.54 -24.84
CA HIS A 22 48.46 -39.73 -24.55
C HIS A 22 48.29 -38.75 -25.72
N LYS A 23 47.60 -39.20 -26.77
CA LYS A 23 47.03 -38.31 -27.79
C LYS A 23 46.18 -37.30 -27.05
N ARG A 24 46.74 -36.09 -26.84
CA ARG A 24 45.96 -34.94 -26.41
C ARG A 24 44.86 -34.78 -27.45
N LYS A 25 43.63 -35.21 -27.12
CA LYS A 25 42.44 -34.90 -27.91
C LYS A 25 42.40 -33.38 -27.97
N ARG A 26 42.80 -32.82 -29.11
CA ARG A 26 42.46 -31.44 -29.43
C ARG A 26 40.95 -31.41 -29.50
N VAL A 27 40.31 -30.86 -28.47
CA VAL A 27 38.89 -30.50 -28.53
C VAL A 27 38.82 -29.46 -29.63
N LYS A 28 38.37 -29.87 -30.82
CA LYS A 28 37.85 -28.92 -31.80
C LYS A 28 36.50 -28.51 -31.24
N PHE A 29 36.37 -27.25 -30.87
CA PHE A 29 35.05 -26.67 -30.72
C PHE A 29 34.47 -26.61 -32.13
N ASP A 30 33.49 -27.45 -32.42
CA ASP A 30 32.73 -27.32 -33.65
C ASP A 30 32.05 -25.94 -33.62
N GLU A 31 32.39 -25.07 -34.56
CA GLU A 31 31.86 -23.70 -34.67
C GLU A 31 30.46 -23.69 -35.32
N GLU A 32 29.50 -24.46 -34.81
CA GLU A 32 28.08 -24.40 -35.19
C GLU A 32 27.26 -24.85 -33.95
N PRO A 33 26.03 -24.40 -33.64
CA PRO A 33 25.15 -23.30 -34.09
C PRO A 33 24.96 -22.20 -32.99
N MET A 34 25.72 -22.30 -31.90
CA MET A 34 25.55 -21.50 -30.68
C MET A 34 25.94 -20.01 -30.85
N LYS A 35 26.81 -19.70 -31.82
CA LYS A 35 27.15 -18.31 -32.21
C LYS A 35 25.95 -17.57 -32.82
N ASN A 36 25.09 -18.25 -33.58
CA ASN A 36 23.92 -17.61 -34.19
C ASN A 36 22.84 -17.31 -33.15
N ASP A 37 22.66 -18.20 -32.17
CA ASP A 37 21.75 -17.98 -31.02
C ASP A 37 22.24 -16.84 -30.12
N LEU A 38 23.54 -16.77 -29.83
CA LEU A 38 24.13 -15.66 -29.07
C LEU A 38 24.08 -14.33 -29.84
N LEU A 39 24.28 -14.36 -31.16
CA LEU A 39 24.19 -13.17 -32.00
C LEU A 39 22.75 -12.67 -32.09
N ALA A 40 21.77 -13.57 -32.25
CA ALA A 40 20.36 -13.22 -32.22
C ALA A 40 19.97 -12.61 -30.87
N LYS A 41 20.35 -13.23 -29.74
CA LYS A 41 20.13 -12.67 -28.40
C LYS A 41 20.81 -11.32 -28.18
N PHE A 42 21.97 -11.10 -28.79
CA PHE A 42 22.67 -9.82 -28.71
C PHE A 42 21.94 -8.74 -29.52
N GLU A 43 21.48 -9.04 -30.74
CA GLU A 43 20.66 -8.13 -31.55
C GLU A 43 19.34 -7.81 -30.83
N ASP A 44 18.64 -8.82 -30.28
CA ASP A 44 17.42 -8.63 -29.50
C ASP A 44 17.66 -7.72 -28.29
N ALA A 45 18.73 -7.96 -27.52
CA ALA A 45 19.07 -7.13 -26.37
C ALA A 45 19.48 -5.71 -26.76
N LYS A 46 20.08 -5.53 -27.94
CA LYS A 46 20.44 -4.22 -28.48
C LYS A 46 19.19 -3.44 -28.90
N ASP A 47 18.24 -4.09 -29.58
CA ASP A 47 16.97 -3.49 -29.95
C ASP A 47 16.14 -3.11 -28.71
N GLU A 48 16.14 -3.97 -27.68
CA GLU A 48 15.54 -3.67 -26.38
C GLU A 48 16.19 -2.45 -25.71
N PHE A 49 17.52 -2.39 -25.71
CA PHE A 49 18.28 -1.27 -25.16
C PHE A 49 17.98 0.04 -25.90
N GLU A 50 17.97 0.03 -27.24
CA GLU A 50 17.65 1.21 -28.05
C GLU A 50 16.21 1.69 -27.80
N THR A 51 15.27 0.75 -27.67
CA THR A 51 13.88 1.05 -27.31
C THR A 51 13.78 1.68 -25.93
N ALA A 52 14.46 1.12 -24.93
CA ALA A 52 14.51 1.65 -23.57
C ALA A 52 15.13 3.06 -23.53
N GLU A 53 16.19 3.30 -24.32
CA GLU A 53 16.82 4.63 -24.42
C GLU A 53 15.87 5.67 -25.00
N GLN A 54 15.09 5.31 -26.03
CA GLN A 54 14.06 6.19 -26.59
C GLN A 54 12.93 6.47 -25.59
N GLN A 55 12.45 5.46 -24.89
CA GLN A 55 11.44 5.63 -23.84
C GLN A 55 11.95 6.53 -22.71
N LEU A 56 13.22 6.39 -22.30
CA LEU A 56 13.83 7.26 -21.30
C LEU A 56 13.88 8.73 -21.76
N LYS A 57 14.20 8.97 -23.04
CA LYS A 57 14.18 10.33 -23.63
C LYS A 57 12.77 10.94 -23.58
N ILE A 58 11.74 10.16 -23.91
CA ILE A 58 10.34 10.59 -23.84
C ILE A 58 9.93 10.87 -22.38
N ALA A 59 10.27 9.96 -21.46
CA ALA A 59 9.97 10.11 -20.04
C ALA A 59 10.62 11.36 -19.44
N HIS A 60 11.89 11.62 -19.74
CA HIS A 60 12.59 12.84 -19.32
C HIS A 60 11.96 14.12 -19.89
N ALA A 61 11.53 14.09 -21.16
CA ALA A 61 10.84 15.23 -21.77
C ALA A 61 9.48 15.50 -21.09
N LEU A 62 8.71 14.46 -20.80
CA LEU A 62 7.45 14.54 -20.06
C LEU A 62 7.67 15.04 -18.63
N GLN A 63 8.65 14.50 -17.92
CA GLN A 63 9.00 14.92 -16.57
C GLN A 63 9.34 16.41 -16.53
N ARG A 64 10.18 16.88 -17.44
CA ARG A 64 10.53 18.31 -17.56
C ARG A 64 9.31 19.17 -17.88
N LYS A 65 8.41 18.70 -18.75
CA LYS A 65 7.18 19.41 -19.12
C LYS A 65 6.22 19.54 -17.93
N ILE A 66 6.04 18.47 -17.15
CA ILE A 66 5.03 18.41 -16.07
C ILE A 66 5.59 18.98 -14.76
N PHE A 67 6.78 18.55 -14.34
CA PHE A 67 7.35 18.88 -13.03
C PHE A 67 8.42 19.98 -13.11
N GLY A 68 9.09 20.14 -14.25
CA GLY A 68 10.21 21.08 -14.37
C GLY A 68 11.28 20.79 -13.32
N SER A 69 11.63 21.78 -12.51
CA SER A 69 12.56 21.65 -11.38
C SER A 69 11.88 21.43 -10.02
N ARG A 70 10.56 21.17 -9.98
CA ARG A 70 9.78 21.02 -8.74
C ARG A 70 9.82 19.58 -8.20
N ILE A 71 11.02 19.03 -8.08
CA ILE A 71 11.25 17.68 -7.56
C ILE A 71 12.06 17.84 -6.28
N ILE A 72 11.58 17.23 -5.19
CA ILE A 72 12.23 17.25 -3.89
C ILE A 72 12.46 15.79 -3.48
N SER A 73 13.71 15.43 -3.23
CA SER A 73 14.14 14.12 -2.79
C SER A 73 14.66 14.16 -1.36
N ARG A 74 14.91 12.98 -0.76
CA ARG A 74 15.53 12.86 0.57
C ARG A 74 16.92 13.51 0.64
N THR A 75 17.66 13.57 -0.48
CA THR A 75 19.00 14.18 -0.52
C THR A 75 18.96 15.71 -0.58
N ASP A 76 17.82 16.30 -0.92
CA ASP A 76 17.65 17.75 -1.01
C ASP A 76 17.35 18.40 0.36
N VAL A 77 17.14 17.59 1.40
CA VAL A 77 16.70 18.04 2.71
C VAL A 77 17.75 17.71 3.79
N GLY A 78 18.06 18.69 4.63
CA GLY A 78 19.10 18.58 5.67
C GLY A 78 18.70 17.74 6.89
N ASP A 79 17.48 17.18 6.91
CA ASP A 79 16.95 16.33 7.96
C ASP A 79 16.92 14.85 7.54
N LEU A 80 17.99 14.39 6.89
CA LEU A 80 18.30 12.98 6.66
C LEU A 80 17.94 12.16 7.91
N GLY A 81 16.94 11.29 7.80
CA GLY A 81 16.48 10.40 8.88
C GLY A 81 15.20 10.82 9.62
N ARG A 82 14.53 11.92 9.27
CA ARG A 82 13.12 12.13 9.65
C ARG A 82 12.24 11.70 8.49
N ASP A 83 11.57 10.56 8.60
CA ASP A 83 10.59 10.04 7.61
C ASP A 83 9.29 10.87 7.54
N VAL A 84 9.39 12.19 7.77
CA VAL A 84 8.27 13.13 7.78
C VAL A 84 8.42 14.09 6.60
N LYS A 85 7.40 14.15 5.76
CA LYS A 85 7.20 15.11 4.68
C LYS A 85 6.61 16.41 5.27
N ASP A 86 7.03 17.55 4.72
CA ASP A 86 6.56 18.88 5.17
C ASP A 86 6.31 19.79 3.96
N LEU A 87 5.10 20.34 3.86
CA LEU A 87 4.70 21.22 2.77
C LEU A 87 5.56 22.48 2.67
N ARG A 88 6.18 22.92 3.77
CA ARG A 88 7.04 24.11 3.78
C ARG A 88 8.30 23.96 2.94
N ARG A 89 8.72 22.72 2.65
CA ARG A 89 9.83 22.44 1.73
C ARG A 89 9.52 22.94 0.31
N ALA A 90 8.25 22.88 -0.10
CA ALA A 90 7.77 23.43 -1.37
C ALA A 90 7.13 24.82 -1.24
N PHE A 91 6.44 25.08 -0.13
CA PHE A 91 5.64 26.29 0.11
C PHE A 91 5.99 26.93 1.47
N PRO A 92 7.09 27.70 1.57
CA PRO A 92 7.60 28.22 2.84
C PRO A 92 6.60 29.06 3.64
N CYS A 93 5.72 29.78 2.95
CA CYS A 93 4.69 30.64 3.54
C CYS A 93 3.34 29.94 3.76
N GLY A 94 3.30 28.60 3.64
CA GLY A 94 2.12 27.79 3.88
C GLY A 94 1.49 27.23 2.61
N GLY A 95 1.01 25.98 2.69
CA GLY A 95 0.36 25.24 1.61
C GLY A 95 -1.16 25.41 1.57
N THR A 96 -1.67 26.61 1.86
CA THR A 96 -3.13 26.87 1.98
C THR A 96 -3.89 26.69 0.66
N MET A 97 -3.19 26.75 -0.48
CA MET A 97 -3.73 26.48 -1.82
C MET A 97 -3.32 25.10 -2.36
N SER A 98 -2.60 24.30 -1.57
CA SER A 98 -2.06 23.03 -2.02
C SER A 98 -2.94 21.87 -1.59
N SER A 99 -3.07 20.87 -2.45
CA SER A 99 -3.54 19.52 -2.11
C SER A 99 -2.38 18.54 -2.19
N VAL A 100 -2.34 17.58 -1.28
CA VAL A 100 -1.35 16.49 -1.26
C VAL A 100 -2.06 15.21 -1.66
N VAL A 101 -1.43 14.39 -2.49
CA VAL A 101 -1.92 13.05 -2.86
C VAL A 101 -0.82 12.08 -2.47
N ASP A 102 -1.11 11.20 -1.52
CA ASP A 102 -0.14 10.26 -0.96
C ASP A 102 -0.91 9.04 -0.43
N ASP A 103 -0.33 7.86 -0.49
CA ASP A 103 -0.89 6.62 0.05
C ASP A 103 -0.58 6.44 1.54
N ARG A 104 0.28 7.30 2.10
CA ARG A 104 0.73 7.24 3.48
C ARG A 104 0.37 8.50 4.26
N GLU A 105 -0.29 8.33 5.39
CA GLU A 105 -0.66 9.45 6.28
C GLU A 105 0.39 9.73 7.35
N ASP A 106 1.07 8.68 7.83
CA ASP A 106 2.06 8.71 8.90
C ASP A 106 3.23 9.65 8.57
N VAL A 107 3.66 9.64 7.32
CA VAL A 107 4.72 10.52 6.81
C VAL A 107 4.31 12.00 6.78
N TRP A 108 3.02 12.34 6.92
CA TRP A 108 2.53 13.73 6.96
C TRP A 108 2.00 14.15 8.34
N ALA A 109 1.60 13.20 9.18
CA ALA A 109 0.93 13.40 10.46
C ALA A 109 1.70 14.26 11.48
N ASN A 110 3.03 14.24 11.44
CA ASN A 110 3.89 14.94 12.40
C ASN A 110 4.68 16.11 11.79
N ALA A 111 4.24 16.63 10.65
CA ALA A 111 4.82 17.86 10.10
C ALA A 111 4.66 19.02 11.10
N LYS A 112 5.71 19.81 11.31
CA LYS A 112 5.75 20.84 12.37
C LYS A 112 4.61 21.86 12.30
N ASN A 113 4.07 22.12 11.10
CA ASN A 113 2.95 23.04 10.86
C ASN A 113 1.73 22.30 10.27
N ASN A 114 1.47 21.10 10.75
CA ASN A 114 0.34 20.31 10.30
C ASN A 114 -0.99 21.05 10.59
N LEU A 115 -1.73 21.37 9.53
CA LEU A 115 -3.00 22.09 9.57
C LEU A 115 -4.18 21.20 9.98
N SER A 116 -3.94 19.96 10.43
CA SER A 116 -4.97 19.05 10.96
C SER A 116 -5.61 19.54 12.26
N GLY A 117 -4.91 20.43 13.00
CA GLY A 117 -5.33 20.88 14.32
C GLY A 117 -5.19 19.83 15.44
N ARG A 118 -4.67 18.63 15.14
CA ARG A 118 -4.43 17.54 16.10
C ARG A 118 -3.05 16.91 15.89
N PRO A 119 -2.19 16.81 16.92
CA PRO A 119 -0.91 16.11 16.82
C PRO A 119 -1.09 14.65 16.39
N GLY A 120 -0.26 14.18 15.45
CA GLY A 120 -0.27 12.80 14.98
C GLY A 120 -1.37 12.44 13.98
N GLU A 121 -2.18 13.41 13.52
CA GLU A 121 -3.15 13.19 12.42
C GLU A 121 -2.72 13.94 11.17
N PRO A 122 -2.85 13.39 9.95
CA PRO A 122 -2.43 14.05 8.71
C PRO A 122 -3.18 15.36 8.44
N PRO A 123 -2.60 16.28 7.64
CA PRO A 123 -3.23 17.55 7.32
C PRO A 123 -4.50 17.34 6.47
N HIS A 124 -5.52 18.18 6.65
CA HIS A 124 -6.81 18.02 5.96
C HIS A 124 -6.73 18.08 4.43
N ASN A 125 -5.67 18.69 3.90
CA ASN A 125 -5.40 18.73 2.47
C ASN A 125 -4.65 17.51 1.91
N LEU A 126 -4.43 16.47 2.72
CA LEU A 126 -4.00 15.15 2.26
C LEU A 126 -5.17 14.34 1.71
N LEU A 127 -5.13 14.04 0.43
CA LEU A 127 -5.95 13.02 -0.21
C LEU A 127 -5.22 11.69 -0.09
N LEU A 128 -5.63 10.90 0.91
CA LEU A 128 -5.19 9.51 1.04
C LEU A 128 -5.67 8.73 -0.19
N VAL A 129 -4.78 7.98 -0.82
CA VAL A 129 -5.10 7.11 -1.96
C VAL A 129 -4.66 5.68 -1.69
N ARG A 130 -5.20 4.72 -2.45
CA ARG A 130 -4.67 3.35 -2.43
C ARG A 130 -3.22 3.34 -2.93
N PRO A 131 -2.33 2.52 -2.34
CA PRO A 131 -0.97 2.33 -2.82
C PRO A 131 -0.94 1.94 -4.30
N TYR A 132 -0.11 2.63 -5.08
CA TYR A 132 0.07 2.31 -6.49
C TYR A 132 1.30 1.41 -6.68
N HIS A 133 1.05 0.15 -6.96
CA HIS A 133 2.09 -0.80 -7.33
C HIS A 133 2.26 -0.86 -8.85
N TRP A 134 3.37 -0.31 -9.34
CA TRP A 134 3.77 -0.45 -10.74
C TRP A 134 4.35 -1.85 -10.96
N LYS A 135 3.72 -2.66 -11.82
CA LYS A 135 4.09 -4.07 -12.06
C LYS A 135 5.61 -4.28 -12.27
N PRO A 136 6.32 -3.45 -13.05
CA PRO A 136 7.76 -3.60 -13.23
C PRO A 136 8.64 -3.37 -11.99
N PHE A 137 8.10 -2.79 -10.91
CA PHE A 137 8.80 -2.66 -9.62
C PHE A 137 8.37 -3.71 -8.60
N LEU A 138 7.50 -4.66 -8.96
CA LEU A 138 7.23 -5.84 -8.12
C LEU A 138 8.49 -6.74 -8.10
N GLY A 139 8.86 -7.28 -6.95
CA GLY A 139 10.06 -8.10 -6.74
C GLY A 139 11.29 -7.31 -6.28
N PHE A 140 11.19 -5.98 -6.23
CA PHE A 140 12.29 -5.10 -5.82
C PHE A 140 12.01 -4.55 -4.43
N ALA A 141 13.00 -4.64 -3.54
CA ALA A 141 12.93 -4.01 -2.23
C ALA A 141 12.62 -2.51 -2.41
N ASP A 142 11.58 -2.03 -1.73
CA ASP A 142 11.25 -0.61 -1.75
C ASP A 142 12.47 0.15 -1.19
N VAL A 143 13.10 0.93 -2.07
CA VAL A 143 14.24 1.79 -1.74
C VAL A 143 13.92 2.78 -0.62
N ASN A 144 12.62 2.99 -0.33
CA ASN A 144 12.15 3.90 0.70
C ASN A 144 11.82 3.22 2.04
N ASN A 145 11.73 1.89 2.11
CA ASN A 145 11.36 1.16 3.31
C ASN A 145 12.60 0.51 3.96
N ALA A 146 13.03 1.03 5.11
CA ALA A 146 14.22 0.54 5.82
C ALA A 146 14.11 -0.94 6.25
N SER A 147 12.90 -1.49 6.24
CA SER A 147 12.58 -2.87 6.65
C SER A 147 12.94 -3.93 5.61
N GLY A 148 13.24 -3.55 4.36
CA GLY A 148 13.63 -4.51 3.30
C GLY A 148 12.54 -5.53 2.92
N VAL A 149 11.31 -5.37 3.42
CA VAL A 149 10.18 -6.24 3.10
C VAL A 149 9.64 -5.83 1.74
N ASP A 150 9.70 -6.76 0.80
CA ASP A 150 9.12 -6.62 -0.53
C ASP A 150 7.60 -6.81 -0.45
N LEU A 151 6.88 -5.69 -0.43
CA LEU A 151 5.42 -5.62 -0.32
C LEU A 151 4.69 -6.12 -1.58
N SER A 152 5.42 -6.42 -2.66
CA SER A 152 4.84 -6.90 -3.92
C SER A 152 4.56 -8.40 -3.96
N LEU A 153 5.16 -9.18 -3.04
CA LEU A 153 5.11 -10.64 -3.06
C LEU A 153 3.86 -11.23 -2.39
N THR A 154 3.06 -10.41 -1.71
CA THR A 154 1.84 -10.85 -1.00
C THR A 154 0.58 -10.79 -1.84
N SER A 155 0.58 -10.08 -2.98
CA SER A 155 -0.59 -9.94 -3.85
C SER A 155 -0.67 -11.05 -4.91
N ASN A 156 -1.15 -12.23 -4.51
CA ASN A 156 -1.64 -13.26 -5.44
C ASN A 156 -3.06 -12.91 -5.93
N GLU A 157 -3.24 -11.74 -6.53
CA GLU A 157 -4.53 -11.36 -7.13
C GLU A 157 -4.55 -11.57 -8.65
N SER A 158 -5.71 -11.96 -9.16
CA SER A 158 -6.00 -12.17 -10.58
C SER A 158 -5.68 -10.92 -11.41
N GLU A 159 -4.85 -11.09 -12.43
CA GLU A 159 -4.20 -10.02 -13.21
C GLU A 159 -5.15 -9.00 -13.88
N ASP A 160 -6.41 -9.36 -14.13
CA ASP A 160 -7.38 -8.54 -14.86
C ASP A 160 -8.15 -7.53 -13.97
N THR A 161 -8.38 -7.83 -12.70
CA THR A 161 -9.18 -6.98 -11.80
C THR A 161 -8.39 -5.77 -11.27
N ALA A 162 -7.09 -5.95 -11.05
CA ALA A 162 -6.25 -4.92 -10.46
C ALA A 162 -6.01 -3.68 -11.36
N GLU A 163 -6.07 -3.81 -12.68
CA GLU A 163 -5.90 -2.66 -13.58
C GLU A 163 -7.14 -1.75 -13.61
N ASP A 164 -8.33 -2.35 -13.59
CA ASP A 164 -9.60 -1.63 -13.55
C ASP A 164 -9.78 -0.86 -12.23
N GLU A 165 -9.39 -1.46 -11.10
CA GLU A 165 -9.43 -0.81 -9.79
C GLU A 165 -8.41 0.32 -9.64
N LYS A 166 -7.19 0.15 -10.16
CA LYS A 166 -6.16 1.22 -10.19
C LYS A 166 -6.65 2.42 -11.01
N CYS A 167 -7.31 2.16 -12.13
CA CYS A 167 -7.94 3.21 -12.92
C CYS A 167 -9.07 3.91 -12.15
N LEU A 168 -9.77 3.20 -11.28
CA LEU A 168 -10.85 3.75 -10.47
C LEU A 168 -10.35 4.76 -9.43
N GLN A 169 -9.26 4.46 -8.71
CA GLN A 169 -8.68 5.41 -7.73
C GLN A 169 -8.23 6.72 -8.39
N LEU A 170 -7.60 6.65 -9.57
CA LEU A 170 -7.20 7.86 -10.31
C LEU A 170 -8.42 8.67 -10.77
N LYS A 171 -9.50 7.99 -11.21
CA LYS A 171 -10.77 8.65 -11.58
C LYS A 171 -11.39 9.37 -10.38
N TRP A 172 -11.41 8.75 -9.20
CA TRP A 172 -11.87 9.39 -7.97
C TRP A 172 -11.03 10.61 -7.61
N THR A 173 -9.71 10.46 -7.59
CA THR A 173 -8.78 11.55 -7.26
C THR A 173 -8.95 12.73 -8.23
N ALA A 174 -9.03 12.46 -9.53
CA ALA A 174 -9.27 13.49 -10.54
C ALA A 174 -10.64 14.19 -10.37
N ASN A 175 -11.69 13.44 -10.02
CA ASN A 175 -13.00 14.01 -9.73
C ASN A 175 -12.96 14.95 -8.52
N ILE A 176 -12.30 14.53 -7.44
CA ILE A 176 -12.13 15.32 -6.21
C ILE A 176 -11.37 16.61 -6.51
N LEU A 177 -10.24 16.52 -7.21
CA LEU A 177 -9.42 17.69 -7.55
C LEU A 177 -10.17 18.68 -8.44
N ARG A 178 -11.00 18.20 -9.38
CA ARG A 178 -11.86 19.07 -10.20
C ARG A 178 -12.92 19.79 -9.37
N ARG A 179 -13.64 19.06 -8.51
CA ARG A 179 -14.63 19.65 -7.60
C ARG A 179 -13.99 20.66 -6.65
N LEU A 180 -12.81 20.35 -6.12
CA LEU A 180 -12.02 21.24 -5.29
C LEU A 180 -11.64 22.52 -6.04
N PHE A 181 -11.15 22.39 -7.27
CA PHE A 181 -10.81 23.53 -8.13
C PHE A 181 -12.03 24.43 -8.34
N ASP A 182 -13.16 23.86 -8.76
CA ASP A 182 -14.40 24.60 -9.01
C ASP A 182 -14.92 25.30 -7.75
N GLU A 183 -14.83 24.65 -6.59
CA GLU A 183 -15.23 25.24 -5.31
C GLU A 183 -14.30 26.37 -4.88
N TYR A 184 -12.98 26.15 -4.95
CA TYR A 184 -11.98 27.13 -4.57
C TYR A 184 -12.12 28.42 -5.39
N TYR A 185 -12.18 28.30 -6.72
CA TYR A 185 -12.28 29.46 -7.59
C TYR A 185 -13.65 30.17 -7.48
N ARG A 186 -14.72 29.46 -7.13
CA ARG A 186 -16.02 30.11 -6.87
C ARG A 186 -15.98 31.13 -5.73
N TYR A 187 -15.19 30.87 -4.68
CA TYR A 187 -14.99 31.84 -3.60
C TYR A 187 -13.96 32.90 -4.00
N TYR A 188 -12.86 32.47 -4.61
CA TYR A 188 -11.79 33.37 -5.05
C TYR A 188 -12.30 34.48 -5.99
N ASP A 189 -13.12 34.12 -6.98
CA ASP A 189 -13.68 35.07 -7.96
C ASP A 189 -14.65 36.09 -7.31
N LYS A 190 -15.19 35.79 -6.13
CA LYS A 190 -16.01 36.70 -5.33
C LYS A 190 -15.20 37.57 -4.37
N GLY A 191 -13.88 37.40 -4.34
CA GLY A 191 -13.01 38.06 -3.36
C GLY A 191 -13.09 37.44 -1.95
N GLU A 192 -13.68 36.25 -1.81
CA GLU A 192 -13.73 35.52 -0.55
C GLU A 192 -12.52 34.58 -0.44
N THR A 193 -11.85 34.57 0.71
CA THR A 193 -10.71 33.68 0.95
C THR A 193 -11.15 32.42 1.70
N ARG A 194 -11.07 31.26 1.03
CA ARG A 194 -11.16 29.94 1.67
C ARG A 194 -9.92 29.12 1.35
N SER A 195 -9.38 28.41 2.33
CA SER A 195 -8.22 27.55 2.11
C SER A 195 -8.64 26.19 1.52
N VAL A 196 -7.75 25.57 0.75
CA VAL A 196 -7.93 24.19 0.24
C VAL A 196 -8.18 23.19 1.38
N PRO A 197 -7.43 23.20 2.50
CA PRO A 197 -7.75 22.37 3.67
C PRO A 197 -9.20 22.52 4.17
N ASP A 198 -9.70 23.75 4.29
CA ASP A 198 -11.07 24.01 4.76
C ASP A 198 -12.11 23.47 3.78
N ILE A 199 -11.90 23.71 2.49
CA ILE A 199 -12.80 23.22 1.44
C ILE A 199 -12.85 21.70 1.43
N LEU A 200 -11.68 21.03 1.50
CA LEU A 200 -11.61 19.58 1.54
C LEU A 200 -12.26 19.01 2.81
N CYS A 201 -12.07 19.66 3.97
CA CYS A 201 -12.75 19.29 5.21
C CYS A 201 -14.28 19.33 5.05
N GLU A 202 -14.81 20.41 4.46
CA GLU A 202 -16.25 20.55 4.21
C GLU A 202 -16.77 19.59 3.14
N MET A 203 -15.96 19.28 2.11
CA MET A 203 -16.31 18.28 1.11
C MET A 203 -16.43 16.89 1.75
N ARG A 204 -15.51 16.50 2.65
CA ARG A 204 -15.60 15.22 3.38
C ARG A 204 -16.85 15.18 4.27
N LYS A 205 -17.09 16.21 5.08
CA LYS A 205 -18.24 16.23 6.01
C LYS A 205 -19.60 16.06 5.32
N LYS A 206 -19.70 16.45 4.05
CA LYS A 206 -20.92 16.34 3.25
C LYS A 206 -21.12 14.96 2.61
N VAL A 207 -20.16 14.04 2.70
CA VAL A 207 -20.22 12.73 2.03
C VAL A 207 -21.43 11.93 2.48
N PHE A 208 -21.70 11.84 3.79
CA PHE A 208 -22.88 11.14 4.30
C PHE A 208 -24.19 11.94 4.19
N GLY A 209 -24.12 13.17 3.68
CA GLY A 209 -25.27 14.05 3.44
C GLY A 209 -25.90 14.59 4.72
N GLU A 210 -27.17 14.99 4.62
CA GLU A 210 -27.91 15.61 5.72
C GLU A 210 -28.46 14.59 6.74
N LYS A 211 -28.61 13.33 6.34
CA LYS A 211 -29.11 12.28 7.23
C LYS A 211 -27.98 11.84 8.16
N PRO A 212 -28.17 11.87 9.49
CA PRO A 212 -27.12 11.48 10.42
C PRO A 212 -26.81 9.99 10.28
N ILE A 213 -25.59 9.66 9.85
CA ILE A 213 -25.07 8.30 9.89
C ILE A 213 -24.44 8.07 11.26
N VAL A 214 -24.95 7.07 11.97
CA VAL A 214 -24.39 6.61 13.26
C VAL A 214 -23.72 5.26 13.03
N LEU A 215 -22.41 5.21 13.25
CA LEU A 215 -21.56 4.04 13.00
C LEU A 215 -21.10 3.39 14.31
N LEU A 216 -21.10 2.07 14.31
CA LEU A 216 -20.50 1.25 15.37
C LEU A 216 -19.45 0.32 14.75
N PHE A 217 -18.22 0.36 15.28
CA PHE A 217 -17.14 -0.51 14.81
C PHE A 217 -17.12 -1.85 15.58
N SER A 218 -16.91 -2.95 14.85
CA SER A 218 -16.74 -4.29 15.41
C SER A 218 -15.49 -4.98 14.87
N GLY A 219 -14.53 -5.29 15.75
CA GLY A 219 -13.29 -5.97 15.36
C GLY A 219 -12.29 -5.14 14.55
N LEU A 220 -12.52 -3.83 14.36
CA LEU A 220 -11.67 -2.93 13.55
C LEU A 220 -10.83 -1.94 14.37
N VAL A 221 -11.14 -1.77 15.65
CA VAL A 221 -10.43 -0.82 16.52
C VAL A 221 -10.25 -1.49 17.88
N PRO A 222 -9.05 -1.51 18.48
CA PRO A 222 -8.85 -2.10 19.80
C PRO A 222 -9.78 -1.49 20.85
N LEU A 223 -10.33 -2.30 21.75
CA LEU A 223 -11.35 -1.87 22.73
C LEU A 223 -10.87 -0.68 23.59
N HIS A 224 -9.58 -0.66 23.96
CA HIS A 224 -8.99 0.43 24.73
C HIS A 224 -8.89 1.75 23.93
N LYS A 225 -8.78 1.68 22.59
CA LYS A 225 -8.76 2.84 21.68
C LYS A 225 -10.17 3.31 21.29
N GLN A 226 -11.21 2.52 21.56
CA GLN A 226 -12.62 2.87 21.32
C GLN A 226 -13.24 3.71 22.46
N GLN A 227 -12.54 4.00 23.55
CA GLN A 227 -13.16 4.55 24.76
C GLN A 227 -13.78 5.95 24.57
N LYS A 228 -14.91 6.20 25.25
CA LYS A 228 -15.71 7.46 25.17
C LYS A 228 -14.96 8.71 25.61
N ASN A 229 -13.96 8.56 26.49
CA ASN A 229 -13.15 9.67 27.01
C ASN A 229 -11.85 9.78 26.21
N TYR A 230 -12.02 10.11 24.94
CA TYR A 230 -10.91 10.28 24.03
C TYR A 230 -10.11 11.54 24.39
N ASP A 231 -8.82 11.38 24.68
CA ASP A 231 -7.89 12.48 24.96
C ASP A 231 -7.66 13.31 23.67
N PRO A 232 -8.07 14.60 23.62
CA PRO A 232 -7.89 15.43 22.43
C PRO A 232 -6.42 15.64 22.03
N SER A 233 -5.46 15.37 22.92
CA SER A 233 -4.02 15.48 22.64
C SER A 233 -3.44 14.27 21.90
N LYS A 234 -4.20 13.17 21.78
CA LYS A 234 -3.81 11.98 21.02
C LYS A 234 -4.38 12.02 19.59
N PRO A 235 -3.82 11.22 18.65
CA PRO A 235 -4.37 11.04 17.31
C PRO A 235 -5.48 9.98 17.30
N ARG A 236 -6.58 10.25 16.58
CA ARG A 236 -7.74 9.36 16.56
C ARG A 236 -7.39 8.07 15.81
N PRO A 237 -7.92 6.90 16.22
CA PRO A 237 -7.81 5.69 15.41
C PRO A 237 -8.32 5.94 13.99
N ALA A 238 -7.62 5.42 12.98
CA ALA A 238 -7.84 5.75 11.57
C ALA A 238 -9.31 5.63 11.15
N TYR A 239 -9.93 4.46 11.36
CA TYR A 239 -11.35 4.25 11.02
C TYR A 239 -12.32 5.20 11.74
N ILE A 240 -12.06 5.54 13.00
CA ILE A 240 -12.87 6.51 13.75
C ILE A 240 -12.73 7.90 13.12
N ARG A 241 -11.49 8.30 12.80
CA ARG A 241 -11.22 9.57 12.12
C ARG A 241 -11.91 9.64 10.77
N TYR A 242 -11.75 8.63 9.91
CA TYR A 242 -12.37 8.59 8.58
C TYR A 242 -13.88 8.73 8.67
N ALA A 243 -14.54 7.95 9.54
CA ALA A 243 -15.98 8.05 9.72
C ALA A 243 -16.42 9.44 10.19
N GLN A 244 -15.70 10.06 11.12
CA GLN A 244 -16.01 11.40 11.61
C GLN A 244 -15.77 12.49 10.57
N GLU A 245 -14.68 12.38 9.80
CA GLU A 245 -14.37 13.33 8.71
C GLU A 245 -15.43 13.30 7.62
N LEU A 246 -16.03 12.14 7.35
CA LEU A 246 -17.12 11.99 6.39
C LEU A 246 -18.49 12.50 6.90
N GLY A 247 -18.53 13.04 8.12
CA GLY A 247 -19.74 13.54 8.78
C GLY A 247 -20.48 12.50 9.63
N GLY A 248 -19.89 11.32 9.84
CA GLY A 248 -20.47 10.24 10.62
C GLY A 248 -20.30 10.42 12.13
N LYS A 249 -21.28 9.95 12.90
CA LYS A 249 -21.20 9.87 14.36
C LYS A 249 -20.79 8.47 14.78
N VAL A 250 -19.63 8.34 15.39
CA VAL A 250 -19.15 7.05 15.91
C VAL A 250 -19.66 6.84 17.34
N VAL A 251 -20.23 5.67 17.60
CA VAL A 251 -20.66 5.24 18.94
C VAL A 251 -19.94 3.95 19.34
N THR A 252 -19.80 3.74 20.64
CA THR A 252 -19.10 2.58 21.22
C THR A 252 -20.06 1.47 21.64
N ASP A 253 -21.24 1.89 22.09
CA ASP A 253 -22.23 1.02 22.68
C ASP A 253 -23.39 0.84 21.71
N ILE A 254 -24.06 -0.29 21.86
CA ILE A 254 -25.23 -0.64 21.07
C ILE A 254 -26.39 0.33 21.43
N ASP A 255 -26.92 1.00 20.42
CA ASP A 255 -28.05 1.92 20.49
C ASP A 255 -28.97 1.69 19.27
N LYS A 256 -30.28 1.85 19.43
CA LYS A 256 -31.28 1.79 18.34
C LYS A 256 -31.07 2.87 17.28
N LYS A 257 -30.29 3.92 17.59
CA LYS A 257 -29.93 4.98 16.64
C LYS A 257 -28.84 4.57 15.65
N ILE A 258 -28.18 3.42 15.85
CA ILE A 258 -27.13 2.93 14.95
C ILE A 258 -27.74 2.64 13.59
N THR A 259 -27.08 3.15 12.56
CA THR A 259 -27.46 2.96 11.15
C THR A 259 -26.54 1.97 10.44
N HIS A 260 -25.28 1.89 10.86
CA HIS A 260 -24.26 1.06 10.22
C HIS A 260 -23.39 0.39 11.29
N VAL A 261 -23.18 -0.91 11.15
CA VAL A 261 -22.11 -1.64 11.83
C VAL A 261 -21.04 -1.96 10.80
N VAL A 262 -19.87 -1.36 10.98
CA VAL A 262 -18.69 -1.63 10.16
C VAL A 262 -17.87 -2.69 10.87
N ALA A 263 -17.68 -3.84 10.25
CA ALA A 263 -17.03 -4.98 10.90
C ALA A 263 -15.97 -5.65 10.01
N ALA A 264 -14.92 -6.14 10.67
CA ALA A 264 -13.87 -6.95 10.03
C ALA A 264 -14.35 -8.39 9.78
N ARG A 265 -15.06 -8.96 10.76
CA ARG A 265 -15.42 -10.38 10.79
C ARG A 265 -16.87 -10.59 11.22
N GLU A 266 -17.42 -11.70 10.76
CA GLU A 266 -18.71 -12.21 11.22
C GLU A 266 -18.63 -12.79 12.63
N GLY A 267 -19.77 -13.01 13.29
CA GLY A 267 -19.83 -13.75 14.56
C GLY A 267 -19.67 -12.93 15.84
N THR A 268 -19.50 -11.61 15.74
CA THR A 268 -19.47 -10.73 16.93
C THR A 268 -20.89 -10.40 17.41
N ASP A 269 -21.07 -10.21 18.72
CA ASP A 269 -22.37 -9.82 19.30
C ASP A 269 -22.94 -8.54 18.66
N LYS A 270 -22.07 -7.58 18.32
CA LYS A 270 -22.43 -6.34 17.62
C LYS A 270 -23.03 -6.62 16.24
N VAL A 271 -22.41 -7.53 15.48
CA VAL A 271 -22.90 -7.96 14.16
C VAL A 271 -24.21 -8.72 14.28
N HIS A 272 -24.31 -9.67 15.22
CA HIS A 272 -25.55 -10.42 15.46
C HIS A 272 -26.71 -9.53 15.89
N TRP A 273 -26.45 -8.54 16.75
CA TRP A 273 -27.45 -7.55 17.14
C TRP A 273 -27.95 -6.75 15.93
N ALA A 274 -27.03 -6.25 15.11
CA ALA A 274 -27.33 -5.43 13.95
C ALA A 274 -28.13 -6.20 12.88
N SER A 275 -27.80 -7.47 12.69
CA SER A 275 -28.50 -8.39 11.77
C SER A 275 -29.98 -8.55 12.09
N ARG A 276 -30.39 -8.33 13.35
CA ARG A 276 -31.78 -8.41 13.79
C ARG A 276 -32.52 -7.07 13.67
N GLN A 277 -31.81 -5.99 13.35
CA GLN A 277 -32.42 -4.67 13.20
C GLN A 277 -32.85 -4.46 11.75
N GLN A 278 -34.05 -3.92 11.55
CA GLN A 278 -34.58 -3.68 10.21
C GLN A 278 -33.99 -2.44 9.53
N ASN A 279 -33.30 -1.58 10.28
CA ASN A 279 -32.76 -0.30 9.79
C ASN A 279 -31.26 -0.14 10.12
N CYS A 280 -30.51 -1.25 10.13
CA CYS A 280 -29.07 -1.26 10.35
C CYS A 280 -28.37 -2.06 9.26
N HIS A 281 -27.44 -1.43 8.56
CA HIS A 281 -26.59 -2.10 7.58
C HIS A 281 -25.39 -2.73 8.28
N VAL A 282 -25.02 -3.95 7.89
CA VAL A 282 -23.82 -4.64 8.37
C VAL A 282 -22.85 -4.72 7.20
N VAL A 283 -21.83 -3.87 7.23
CA VAL A 283 -20.92 -3.65 6.10
C VAL A 283 -19.46 -3.93 6.47
N ARG A 284 -18.65 -4.25 5.47
CA ARG A 284 -17.19 -4.39 5.59
C ARG A 284 -16.51 -3.02 5.75
N ALA A 285 -15.26 -3.03 6.21
CA ALA A 285 -14.42 -1.84 6.27
C ALA A 285 -14.26 -1.16 4.89
N SER A 286 -14.24 -1.95 3.81
CA SER A 286 -14.13 -1.45 2.44
C SER A 286 -15.22 -0.43 2.06
N TRP A 287 -16.44 -0.55 2.59
CA TRP A 287 -17.49 0.46 2.37
C TRP A 287 -17.07 1.85 2.86
N LEU A 288 -16.53 1.91 4.08
CA LEU A 288 -16.09 3.17 4.69
C LEU A 288 -14.88 3.72 3.93
N MET A 289 -13.96 2.85 3.54
CA MET A 289 -12.76 3.25 2.79
C MET A 289 -13.08 3.75 1.40
N GLU A 290 -13.98 3.12 0.66
CA GLU A 290 -14.42 3.62 -0.65
C GLU A 290 -15.17 4.95 -0.53
N CYS A 291 -15.99 5.13 0.50
CA CYS A 291 -16.58 6.43 0.78
C CYS A 291 -15.49 7.50 1.04
N PHE A 292 -14.44 7.12 1.76
CA PHE A 292 -13.33 8.00 2.11
C PHE A 292 -12.44 8.35 0.91
N TRP A 293 -12.12 7.38 0.05
CA TRP A 293 -11.29 7.59 -1.13
C TRP A 293 -12.02 8.30 -2.28
N SER A 294 -13.33 8.09 -2.41
CA SER A 294 -14.13 8.67 -3.50
C SER A 294 -14.79 10.02 -3.16
N PHE A 295 -14.79 10.42 -1.89
CA PHE A 295 -15.57 11.57 -1.38
C PHE A 295 -17.04 11.51 -1.82
N THR A 296 -17.61 10.31 -1.80
CA THR A 296 -18.98 10.02 -2.23
C THR A 296 -19.54 8.90 -1.37
N ARG A 297 -20.82 8.93 -1.03
CA ARG A 297 -21.47 7.81 -0.34
C ARG A 297 -21.69 6.67 -1.33
N VAL A 298 -21.04 5.54 -1.06
CA VAL A 298 -21.18 4.30 -1.84
C VAL A 298 -22.36 3.50 -1.30
N ASP A 299 -22.99 2.70 -2.18
CA ASP A 299 -24.09 1.81 -1.83
C ASP A 299 -23.62 0.77 -0.80
N GLU A 300 -24.35 0.64 0.30
CA GLU A 300 -24.04 -0.30 1.37
C GLU A 300 -24.13 -1.76 0.91
N ASN A 301 -24.99 -2.08 -0.07
CA ASN A 301 -25.32 -3.43 -0.51
C ASN A 301 -24.13 -4.16 -1.14
N GLU A 302 -23.25 -3.44 -1.84
CA GLU A 302 -22.05 -3.99 -2.49
C GLU A 302 -21.01 -4.47 -1.46
N HIS A 303 -21.11 -3.98 -0.22
CA HIS A 303 -20.17 -4.25 0.86
C HIS A 303 -20.79 -5.00 2.04
N MET A 304 -22.00 -5.55 1.88
CA MET A 304 -22.68 -6.27 2.96
C MET A 304 -21.87 -7.50 3.38
N LEU A 305 -21.68 -7.64 4.69
CA LEU A 305 -21.20 -8.90 5.27
C LEU A 305 -22.30 -9.94 5.12
N LYS A 306 -22.07 -10.94 4.26
CA LYS A 306 -23.02 -12.02 4.01
C LYS A 306 -23.10 -12.92 5.24
N LEU A 307 -24.00 -12.60 6.15
CA LEU A 307 -24.31 -13.45 7.30
C LEU A 307 -24.68 -14.84 6.82
N SER A 308 -23.80 -15.81 7.03
CA SER A 308 -24.13 -17.22 6.86
C SER A 308 -25.26 -17.57 7.82
N LEU A 309 -26.49 -17.61 7.30
CA LEU A 309 -27.63 -18.20 8.01
C LEU A 309 -27.45 -19.73 8.02
N SER A 310 -26.46 -20.24 8.76
CA SER A 310 -26.43 -21.65 9.11
C SER A 310 -27.57 -21.94 10.10
N SER A 311 -28.76 -22.13 9.55
CA SER A 311 -29.87 -22.78 10.23
C SER A 311 -29.50 -24.25 10.42
N LYS A 312 -28.85 -24.59 11.53
CA LYS A 312 -28.93 -25.93 12.11
C LYS A 312 -29.71 -25.84 13.40
N VAL A 313 -31.02 -26.02 13.25
CA VAL A 313 -31.86 -26.58 14.29
C VAL A 313 -31.26 -27.95 14.62
N ALA A 314 -30.64 -28.08 15.78
CA ALA A 314 -30.36 -29.38 16.37
C ALA A 314 -30.97 -29.36 17.78
N GLU A 315 -32.10 -30.04 17.88
CA GLU A 315 -32.79 -30.33 19.12
C GLU A 315 -31.87 -31.04 20.14
N THR A 316 -32.11 -30.68 21.38
CA THR A 316 -31.74 -31.31 22.64
C THR A 316 -31.53 -32.84 22.62
N THR A 317 -30.45 -33.31 23.24
CA THR A 317 -30.51 -34.31 24.33
C THR A 317 -29.33 -34.14 25.29
N LYS A 318 -29.62 -34.22 26.59
CA LYS A 318 -28.71 -34.09 27.75
C LYS A 318 -27.79 -35.32 27.90
N ILE A 319 -26.65 -35.16 28.59
CA ILE A 319 -26.19 -35.94 29.77
C ILE A 319 -24.99 -35.22 30.42
N ASP A 320 -24.99 -35.19 31.76
CA ASP A 320 -24.04 -34.58 32.71
C ASP A 320 -22.66 -35.28 32.83
N LEU A 321 -21.60 -34.55 33.19
CA LEU A 321 -20.82 -34.65 34.46
C LEU A 321 -19.54 -33.73 34.47
N PRO A 322 -18.93 -33.41 35.63
CA PRO A 322 -18.19 -32.14 35.86
C PRO A 322 -16.66 -32.21 36.18
N LEU A 323 -15.98 -31.06 35.97
CA LEU A 323 -14.74 -30.50 36.61
C LEU A 323 -13.35 -31.14 36.28
N PRO A 324 -12.17 -30.48 36.54
CA PRO A 324 -11.90 -29.11 37.03
C PRO A 324 -10.81 -28.30 36.27
N VAL A 325 -10.72 -27.04 36.71
CA VAL A 325 -9.73 -25.97 36.52
C VAL A 325 -8.25 -26.41 36.57
N SER A 326 -7.42 -25.84 35.69
CA SER A 326 -6.05 -25.41 36.04
C SER A 326 -5.64 -24.18 35.22
N ARG A 327 -5.31 -23.11 35.95
CA ARG A 327 -4.72 -21.85 35.46
C ARG A 327 -3.25 -22.08 35.13
N GLN A 328 -2.79 -21.54 34.01
CA GLN A 328 -1.40 -21.13 33.85
C GLN A 328 -1.40 -19.68 33.40
N GLU A 329 -1.00 -18.81 34.31
CA GLU A 329 -0.59 -17.44 34.04
C GLU A 329 0.73 -17.51 33.25
N LYS A 330 0.78 -16.81 32.11
CA LYS A 330 2.03 -16.40 31.49
C LYS A 330 1.94 -14.89 31.27
N ASP A 331 2.92 -14.21 31.82
CA ASP A 331 3.16 -12.78 31.70
C ASP A 331 3.42 -12.42 30.23
N ASP A 332 2.57 -11.55 29.66
CA ASP A 332 2.81 -10.93 28.37
C ASP A 332 3.50 -9.57 28.57
N SER A 333 4.75 -9.50 28.13
CA SER A 333 5.50 -8.27 27.96
C SER A 333 4.95 -7.51 26.75
N ASP A 334 4.33 -6.36 27.03
CA ASP A 334 3.69 -5.43 26.11
C ASP A 334 4.72 -4.70 25.22
N SER A 335 4.75 -5.01 23.91
CA SER A 335 5.45 -4.23 22.87
C SER A 335 5.14 -4.65 21.41
N SER A 336 4.28 -5.66 21.16
CA SER A 336 4.11 -6.25 19.82
C SER A 336 2.76 -5.94 19.14
N ASP A 337 1.78 -5.40 19.87
CA ASP A 337 0.39 -5.33 19.37
C ASP A 337 0.12 -4.11 18.47
N ASP A 338 0.98 -3.09 18.48
CA ASP A 338 0.81 -1.91 17.62
C ASP A 338 1.25 -2.17 16.16
N ASP A 339 2.21 -3.08 15.93
CA ASP A 339 2.71 -3.41 14.59
C ASP A 339 1.74 -4.33 13.83
N ASP A 340 1.08 -5.28 14.51
CA ASP A 340 0.08 -6.17 13.90
C ASP A 340 -1.18 -5.40 13.44
N PHE A 341 -1.52 -4.29 14.11
CA PHE A 341 -2.67 -3.47 13.74
C PHE A 341 -2.42 -2.63 12.48
N ALA A 342 -1.20 -2.12 12.30
CA ALA A 342 -0.81 -1.45 11.06
C ALA A 342 -0.82 -2.43 9.89
N ALA A 343 -0.34 -3.67 10.11
CA ALA A 343 -0.35 -4.72 9.11
C ALA A 343 -1.77 -5.18 8.71
N GLU A 344 -2.71 -5.28 9.66
CA GLU A 344 -4.12 -5.62 9.33
C GLU A 344 -4.84 -4.46 8.61
N LEU A 345 -4.53 -3.21 8.97
CA LEU A 345 -5.01 -2.01 8.26
C LEU A 345 -4.44 -1.92 6.83
N GLU A 346 -3.15 -2.23 6.65
CA GLU A 346 -2.52 -2.28 5.34
C GLU A 346 -3.07 -3.45 4.51
N ALA A 347 -3.25 -4.64 5.10
CA ALA A 347 -3.85 -5.78 4.42
C ALA A 347 -5.27 -5.49 3.94
N GLU A 348 -6.13 -4.83 4.74
CA GLU A 348 -7.47 -4.41 4.31
C GLU A 348 -7.47 -3.21 3.34
N MET A 349 -6.40 -2.39 3.30
CA MET A 349 -6.24 -1.35 2.28
C MET A 349 -5.71 -1.91 0.94
N LEU A 350 -5.21 -3.15 0.95
CA LEU A 350 -4.62 -3.86 -0.18
C LEU A 350 -5.53 -4.94 -0.77
N THR A 351 -6.62 -5.33 -0.08
CA THR A 351 -7.70 -6.24 -0.55
C THR A 351 -9.00 -5.49 -0.77
#